data_AF-A0A9P1AU95-F1
#
_entry.id   AF-A0A9P1AU95-F1
#
_cell.length_a   1.000
_cell.length_b   1.000
_cell.length_c   1.000
_cell.angle_alpha   90.00
_cell.angle_beta   90.00
_cell.angle_gamma   90.00
#
_symmetry.space_group_name_H-M   'P 1'
#
loop_
_entity.id
_entity.type
_entity.pdbx_description
1 polymer ?
#
loop_
_entity_poly.entity_id
_entity_poly.type
_entity_poly.pdbx_seq_one_letter_code
_entity_poly.pdbx_strand_id
1 'polypeptide(L)'
;MTPLGKVSKPTKLWLGMLHMISMADPMLHSFQEALPPLPVPNLDDAVKEHLISMKPIRSEEDYLELDFLSERFRKGVGRRLQRYLTLKLLFSTNYVTY
;
A
#
# COMPACT_ATOMS: atom_id res chain seq x y z
N MET A 1 33.77 -25.76 -11.97
CA MET A 1 32.68 -25.87 -10.97
C MET A 1 33.30 -26.42 -9.69
N THR A 2 33.41 -25.62 -8.64
CA THR A 2 34.02 -26.05 -7.37
C THR A 2 33.15 -27.11 -6.70
N PRO A 3 33.71 -28.21 -6.16
CA PRO A 3 32.92 -29.22 -5.46
C PRO A 3 32.44 -28.64 -4.12
N LEU A 4 31.13 -28.71 -3.84
CA LEU A 4 30.61 -28.34 -2.53
C LEU A 4 31.25 -29.25 -1.46
N GLY A 5 31.96 -28.64 -0.52
CA GLY A 5 32.61 -29.34 0.59
C GLY A 5 31.61 -30.09 1.49
N LYS A 6 32.10 -31.08 2.24
CA LYS A 6 31.27 -31.88 3.17
C LYS A 6 30.58 -30.95 4.17
N VAL A 7 29.24 -30.98 4.19
CA VAL A 7 28.43 -30.17 5.11
C VAL A 7 28.75 -30.55 6.56
N SER A 8 29.08 -29.54 7.38
CA SER A 8 29.48 -29.74 8.76
C SER A 8 28.32 -30.30 9.62
N LYS A 9 28.66 -31.05 10.68
CA LYS A 9 27.68 -31.56 11.66
C LYS A 9 26.79 -30.47 12.27
N PRO A 10 27.30 -29.29 12.69
CA PRO A 10 26.44 -28.22 13.21
C PRO A 10 25.51 -27.66 12.14
N THR A 11 25.94 -27.57 10.88
CA THR A 11 25.05 -27.15 9.78
C THR A 11 23.92 -28.14 9.56
N LYS A 12 24.17 -29.45 9.65
CA LYS A 12 23.12 -30.48 9.57
C LYS A 12 22.13 -30.40 10.72
N LEU A 13 22.62 -30.17 11.95
CA LEU A 13 21.78 -29.99 13.12
C LEU A 13 20.90 -28.74 12.99
N TRP A 14 21.48 -27.63 12.53
CA TRP A 14 20.77 -26.38 12.28
C TRP A 14 19.68 -26.53 11.21
N LEU A 15 19.97 -27.21 10.10
CA LEU A 15 18.96 -27.52 9.07
C LEU A 15 17.84 -28.41 9.58
N GLY A 16 18.15 -29.40 10.43
CA GLY A 16 17.13 -30.24 11.06
C GLY A 16 16.17 -29.43 11.95
N MET A 17 16.72 -28.51 12.75
CA MET A 17 15.90 -27.60 13.58
C MET A 17 15.03 -26.68 12.73
N LEU A 18 15.59 -26.07 11.67
CA LEU A 18 14.81 -25.25 10.74
C LEU A 18 13.71 -26.02 10.04
N HIS A 19 13.99 -27.25 9.62
CA HIS A 19 13.00 -28.10 8.96
C HIS A 19 11.82 -28.39 9.89
N MET A 20 12.08 -28.76 11.15
CA MET A 20 11.04 -28.99 12.16
C MET A 20 10.19 -27.73 12.42
N ILE A 21 10.79 -26.54 12.48
CA ILE A 21 10.06 -25.27 12.64
C ILE A 21 9.22 -24.97 11.40
N SER A 22 9.75 -25.20 10.19
CA SER A 22 9.02 -24.99 8.94
C SER A 22 7.89 -25.99 8.69
N MET A 23 8.00 -27.22 9.21
CA MET A 23 6.95 -28.24 9.11
C MET A 23 5.74 -27.94 9.98
N ALA A 24 5.88 -27.10 11.01
CA ALA A 24 4.79 -26.73 11.92
C ALA A 24 3.82 -25.69 11.31
N ASP A 25 4.01 -25.31 10.04
CA ASP A 25 3.28 -24.28 9.30
C ASP A 25 2.90 -23.07 10.19
N PRO A 26 3.91 -22.42 10.81
CA PRO A 26 3.67 -21.36 11.77
C PRO A 26 2.82 -20.27 11.11
N MET A 27 1.66 -20.01 11.68
CA MET A 27 0.65 -19.10 11.12
C MET A 27 1.10 -17.63 11.21
N LEU A 28 2.08 -17.25 10.38
CA LEU A 28 2.63 -15.89 10.27
C LEU A 28 1.60 -14.89 9.74
N HIS A 29 0.62 -15.37 8.97
CA HIS A 29 -0.46 -14.58 8.36
C HIS A 29 -1.81 -14.73 9.09
N SER A 30 -1.80 -15.25 10.31
CA SER A 30 -2.98 -15.42 11.17
C SER A 30 -3.86 -14.17 11.28
N PHE A 31 -3.23 -12.99 11.33
CA PHE A 31 -3.91 -11.71 11.43
C PHE A 31 -4.18 -11.04 10.09
N GLN A 32 -3.69 -11.59 8.98
CA GLN A 32 -3.84 -10.97 7.65
C GLN A 32 -5.31 -10.86 7.23
N GLU A 33 -6.11 -11.86 7.58
CA GLU A 33 -7.57 -11.86 7.32
C GLU A 33 -8.34 -10.97 8.30
N ALA A 34 -7.74 -10.62 9.44
CA ALA A 34 -8.32 -9.72 10.43
C ALA A 34 -7.95 -8.25 10.20
N LEU A 35 -7.09 -7.94 9.21
CA LEU A 35 -6.72 -6.58 8.90
C LEU A 35 -7.91 -5.82 8.30
N PRO A 36 -8.27 -4.65 8.83
CA PRO A 36 -9.31 -3.84 8.23
C PRO A 36 -8.86 -3.36 6.84
N PRO A 37 -9.80 -3.24 5.88
CA PRO A 37 -9.50 -2.67 4.58
C PRO A 37 -9.08 -1.20 4.76
N LEU A 38 -8.14 -0.75 3.92
CA LEU A 38 -7.65 0.63 3.98
C LEU A 38 -8.82 1.60 3.69
N PRO A 39 -9.05 2.62 4.54
CA PRO A 39 -10.12 3.57 4.30
C PRO A 39 -9.79 4.47 3.11
N VAL A 40 -10.82 4.84 2.36
CA VAL A 40 -10.70 5.83 1.29
C VAL A 40 -10.73 7.23 1.90
N PRO A 41 -9.70 8.07 1.70
CA PRO A 41 -9.67 9.42 2.26
C PRO A 41 -10.76 10.29 1.63
N ASN A 42 -11.23 11.30 2.37
CA ASN A 42 -12.17 12.28 1.84
C ASN A 42 -11.55 13.03 0.66
N LEU A 43 -12.34 13.31 -0.38
CA LEU A 43 -11.89 14.06 -1.55
C LEU A 43 -11.36 15.45 -1.20
N ASP A 44 -12.00 16.17 -0.28
CA ASP A 44 -11.60 17.52 0.11
C ASP A 44 -10.25 17.50 0.84
N ASP A 45 -10.07 16.56 1.77
CA ASP A 45 -8.81 16.39 2.50
C ASP A 45 -7.68 15.95 1.56
N ALA A 46 -7.94 14.99 0.67
CA ALA A 46 -6.96 14.51 -0.29
C ALA A 46 -6.50 15.63 -1.25
N VAL A 47 -7.43 16.45 -1.74
CA VAL A 47 -7.11 17.61 -2.59
C VAL A 47 -6.30 18.65 -1.81
N LYS A 48 -6.67 18.93 -0.56
CA LYS A 48 -5.95 19.87 0.30
C LYS A 48 -4.52 19.40 0.58
N GLU A 49 -4.33 18.15 1.00
CA GLU A 49 -3.00 17.58 1.27
C GLU A 49 -2.14 17.54 0.00
N HIS A 50 -2.75 17.26 -1.15
CA HIS A 50 -2.08 17.34 -2.44
C HIS A 50 -1.53 18.75 -2.71
N LEU A 51 -2.35 19.80 -2.55
CA LEU A 51 -1.91 21.19 -2.73
C LEU A 51 -0.80 21.57 -1.74
N ILE A 52 -0.93 21.18 -0.47
CA ILE A 52 0.12 21.42 0.55
C ILE A 52 1.44 20.78 0.13
N SER A 53 1.41 19.52 -0.35
CA SER A 53 2.61 18.80 -0.78
C SER A 53 3.25 19.39 -2.05
N MET A 54 2.46 20.01 -2.93
CA MET A 54 2.94 20.59 -4.18
C MET A 54 3.47 22.02 -4.02
N LYS A 55 3.03 22.75 -2.99
CA LYS A 55 3.44 24.14 -2.72
C LYS A 55 4.97 24.38 -2.69
N PRO A 56 5.80 23.56 -2.01
CA PRO A 56 7.24 23.82 -1.95
C PRO A 56 8.00 23.54 -3.26
N ILE A 57 7.39 22.85 -4.23
CA ILE A 57 8.06 22.39 -5.45
C ILE A 57 7.56 23.06 -6.74
N ARG A 58 6.54 23.94 -6.65
CA ARG A 58 5.95 24.65 -7.78
C ARG A 58 6.24 26.15 -7.72
N SER A 59 6.30 26.80 -8.87
CA SER A 59 6.27 28.25 -8.95
C SER A 59 4.90 28.77 -8.49
N GLU A 60 4.81 30.04 -8.11
CA GLU A 60 3.54 30.65 -7.70
C GLU A 60 2.48 30.58 -8.82
N GLU A 61 2.89 30.80 -10.07
CA GLU A 61 2.02 30.74 -11.25
C GLU A 61 1.46 29.33 -11.47
N ASP A 62 2.32 28.31 -11.46
CA ASP A 62 1.93 26.90 -11.59
C ASP A 62 1.03 26.46 -10.42
N TYR A 63 1.31 26.96 -9.21
CA TYR A 63 0.53 26.63 -8.02
C TYR A 63 -0.89 27.20 -8.11
N LEU A 64 -1.07 28.44 -8.58
CA LEU A 64 -2.38 29.06 -8.78
C LEU A 64 -3.21 28.30 -9.83
N GLU A 65 -2.58 27.88 -10.94
CA GLU A 65 -3.25 27.05 -11.92
C GLU A 65 -3.66 25.70 -11.32
N LEU A 66 -2.77 25.07 -10.57
CA LEU A 66 -3.05 23.79 -9.89
C LEU A 66 -4.20 23.90 -8.89
N ASP A 67 -4.26 24.98 -8.10
CA ASP A 67 -5.34 25.26 -7.15
C ASP A 67 -6.69 25.39 -7.88
N PHE A 68 -6.72 26.16 -8.96
CA PHE A 68 -7.91 26.32 -9.79
C PHE A 68 -8.39 24.99 -10.39
N LEU A 69 -7.47 24.19 -10.95
CA LEU A 69 -7.77 22.87 -11.50
C LEU A 69 -8.26 21.91 -10.42
N SER A 70 -7.65 21.96 -9.24
CA SER A 70 -8.01 21.14 -8.08
C SER A 70 -9.42 21.44 -7.60
N GLU A 71 -9.82 22.71 -7.53
CA GLU A 71 -11.19 23.12 -7.19
C GLU A 71 -12.20 22.67 -8.26
N ARG A 72 -11.86 22.78 -9.54
CA ARG A 72 -12.70 22.28 -10.64
C ARG A 72 -12.88 20.77 -10.57
N PHE A 73 -11.81 20.03 -10.29
CA PHE A 73 -11.86 18.59 -10.12
C PHE A 73 -12.75 18.20 -8.93
N ARG A 74 -12.52 18.81 -7.76
CA ARG A 74 -13.24 18.56 -6.51
C ARG A 74 -14.74 18.86 -6.61
N LYS A 75 -15.13 19.90 -7.34
CA LYS A 75 -16.54 20.26 -7.58
C LYS A 75 -17.17 19.47 -8.73
N GLY A 76 -16.37 18.98 -9.67
CA GLY A 76 -16.80 18.27 -10.86
C GLY A 76 -16.58 16.76 -10.78
N VAL A 77 -15.74 16.24 -11.69
CA VAL A 77 -15.53 14.80 -11.91
C VAL A 77 -15.01 14.05 -10.67
N GLY A 78 -14.27 14.74 -9.80
CA GLY A 78 -13.70 14.16 -8.58
C GLY A 78 -14.77 13.55 -7.67
N ARG A 79 -15.95 14.17 -7.55
CA ARG A 79 -17.06 13.62 -6.74
C ARG A 79 -17.57 12.29 -7.29
N ARG A 80 -17.65 12.17 -8.62
CA ARG A 80 -18.09 10.94 -9.27
C ARG A 80 -17.06 9.83 -9.09
N LEU A 81 -15.77 10.15 -9.25
CA LEU A 81 -14.68 9.21 -9.03
C LEU A 81 -14.61 8.77 -7.57
N GLN A 82 -14.79 9.69 -6.62
CA GLN A 82 -14.83 9.37 -5.20
C GLN A 82 -15.94 8.36 -4.87
N ARG A 83 -17.14 8.53 -5.45
CA ARG A 83 -18.23 7.55 -5.30
C ARG A 83 -17.83 6.17 -5.83
N TYR A 84 -17.21 6.11 -7.00
CA TYR A 84 -16.71 4.84 -7.55
C TYR A 84 -15.64 4.21 -6.67
N LEU A 85 -14.76 5.00 -6.08
CA LEU A 85 -13.73 4.53 -5.16
C LEU A 85 -14.34 3.97 -3.86
N THR A 86 -15.35 4.63 -3.32
CA THR A 86 -16.12 4.11 -2.16
C THR A 86 -16.83 2.81 -2.50
N LEU A 87 -17.43 2.71 -3.70
CA LEU A 87 -18.04 1.45 -4.15
C LEU A 87 -16.99 0.35 -4.33
N LYS A 88 -15.80 0.66 -4.89
CA LYS A 88 -14.69 -0.30 -5.03
C LYS A 88 -14.27 -0.85 -3.66
N LEU A 89 -14.17 0.02 -2.65
CA LEU A 89 -13.79 -0.37 -1.30
C LEU A 89 -14.70 -1.47 -0.70
N LEU A 90 -15.99 -1.45 -1.01
CA LEU A 90 -16.95 -2.43 -0.46
C LEU A 90 -16.71 -3.86 -0.93
N PHE A 91 -16.09 -4.03 -2.10
CA PHE A 91 -15.91 -5.34 -2.74
C PHE A 91 -14.44 -5.75 -2.86
N SER A 92 -13.51 -4.88 -2.45
CA SER A 92 -12.07 -5.14 -2.49
C SER A 92 -11.52 -5.35 -1.08
N THR A 93 -10.65 -6.35 -0.91
CA THR A 93 -9.82 -6.49 0.30
C THR A 93 -8.90 -5.27 0.51
N ASN A 94 -8.46 -4.67 -0.61
CA ASN A 94 -7.74 -3.41 -0.63
C ASN A 94 -8.05 -2.65 -1.93
N TYR A 95 -8.46 -1.39 -1.82
CA TYR A 95 -8.85 -0.59 -2.99
C TYR A 95 -7.67 -0.13 -3.86
N VAL A 96 -6.43 -0.29 -3.39
CA VAL A 96 -5.18 0.06 -4.08
C VAL A 96 -4.59 -1.12 -4.84
N THR A 97 -4.87 -2.35 -4.41
CA THR A 97 -4.35 -3.57 -5.04
C THR A 97 -5.17 -3.97 -6.27
N TYR A 98 -4.50 -4.59 -7.25
CA TYR A 98 -5.07 -5.03 -8.54
C TYR A 98 -5.83 -6.35 -8.42
#